data_AF-A0A6S7K6V5-F1
#
_entry.id   AF-A0A6S7K6V5-F1
#
_cell.length_a   1.000
_cell.length_b   1.000
_cell.length_c   1.000
_cell.angle_alpha   90.00
_cell.angle_beta   90.00
_cell.angle_gamma   90.00
#
_symmetry.space_group_name_H-M   'P 1'
#
loop_
_entity.id
_entity.type
_entity.pdbx_description
1 polymer ?
#
loop_
_entity_poly.entity_id
_entity_poly.type
_entity_poly.pdbx_seq_one_letter_code
_entity_poly.pdbx_strand_id
1 'polypeptide(L)'
;MNVKDREPVLKARKNRARRVSIAICAITAVLVMIFCFATGTVVEYSPYTIEKNSTDVCYRKKEKLTFPGFFTAALGLLSIVLGTLVDRLSLIAEERHHLRERYGGSRVKMIKACFSGISWGPVISLISLTAVMVVIIIFLTGMPWFELRYLVYIFSGVGVGPLIMQLLNLNTQSEVHISEILEEKE
;
A
#
# COMPACT_ATOMS: atom_id res chain seq x y z
N MET A 1 19.74 -26.49 -50.30
CA MET A 1 20.01 -26.00 -48.92
C MET A 1 18.66 -25.56 -48.36
N ASN A 2 18.07 -26.37 -47.48
CA ASN A 2 16.66 -26.28 -47.09
C ASN A 2 16.44 -25.15 -46.08
N VAL A 3 15.45 -24.29 -46.32
CA VAL A 3 15.08 -23.13 -45.48
C VAL A 3 14.22 -23.59 -44.28
N LYS A 4 14.52 -24.76 -43.69
CA LYS A 4 13.69 -25.36 -42.62
C LYS A 4 14.25 -25.25 -41.21
N ASP A 5 15.49 -24.79 -41.04
CA ASP A 5 16.15 -24.73 -39.72
C ASP A 5 16.43 -23.28 -39.27
N ARG A 6 15.42 -22.40 -39.34
CA ARG A 6 15.46 -21.14 -38.60
C ARG A 6 14.35 -21.17 -37.57
N GLU A 7 14.67 -21.63 -36.37
CA GLU A 7 13.82 -21.37 -35.22
C GLU A 7 13.57 -19.86 -35.15
N PRO A 8 12.32 -19.41 -34.99
CA PRO A 8 12.03 -18.00 -34.88
C PRO A 8 12.72 -17.47 -33.62
N VAL A 9 13.77 -16.67 -33.80
CA VAL A 9 14.41 -15.96 -32.69
C VAL A 9 13.36 -15.09 -32.02
N LEU A 10 12.97 -15.47 -30.81
CA LEU A 10 11.97 -14.76 -30.02
C LEU A 10 12.42 -13.30 -29.87
N LYS A 11 11.54 -12.37 -30.22
CA LYS A 11 11.83 -10.94 -30.04
C LYS A 11 11.86 -10.64 -28.55
N ALA A 12 12.95 -10.01 -28.09
CA ALA A 12 13.06 -9.52 -26.73
C ALA A 12 11.82 -8.71 -26.32
N ARG A 13 11.28 -9.01 -25.13
CA ARG A 13 10.07 -8.36 -24.63
C ARG A 13 10.34 -6.86 -24.50
N LYS A 14 9.47 -6.06 -25.12
CA LYS A 14 9.45 -4.61 -24.93
C LYS A 14 8.52 -4.37 -23.75
N ASN A 15 9.00 -3.71 -22.68
CA ASN A 15 8.33 -3.35 -21.41
C ASN A 15 6.99 -2.56 -21.53
N ARG A 16 6.14 -2.91 -22.51
CA ARG A 16 4.88 -2.27 -22.88
C ARG A 16 3.82 -2.56 -21.82
N ALA A 17 3.75 -3.79 -21.32
CA ALA A 17 2.84 -4.15 -20.23
C ALA A 17 3.08 -3.28 -18.99
N ARG A 18 4.35 -3.07 -18.62
CA ARG A 18 4.74 -2.17 -17.53
C ARG A 18 4.29 -0.73 -17.78
N ARG A 19 4.44 -0.20 -19.00
CA ARG A 19 3.98 1.15 -19.36
C ARG A 19 2.45 1.29 -19.26
N VAL A 20 1.71 0.30 -19.76
CA VAL A 20 0.24 0.27 -19.67
C VAL A 20 -0.20 0.21 -18.21
N SER A 21 0.42 -0.65 -17.41
CA SER A 21 0.15 -0.74 -15.97
C SER A 21 0.40 0.60 -15.26
N ILE A 22 1.54 1.26 -15.51
CA ILE A 22 1.83 2.58 -14.93
C ILE A 22 0.78 3.61 -15.32
N ALA A 23 0.34 3.63 -16.58
CA ALA A 23 -0.68 4.56 -17.05
C ALA A 23 -2.03 4.33 -16.34
N ILE A 24 -2.47 3.08 -16.23
CA ILE A 24 -3.70 2.72 -15.50
C ILE A 24 -3.59 3.14 -14.04
N CYS A 25 -2.49 2.79 -13.37
CA CYS A 25 -2.24 3.16 -11.97
C CYS A 25 -2.24 4.68 -11.77
N ALA A 26 -1.64 5.45 -12.68
CA ALA A 26 -1.62 6.90 -12.62
C ALA A 26 -3.03 7.51 -12.75
N ILE A 27 -3.84 7.01 -13.69
CA ILE A 27 -5.24 7.45 -13.86
C ILE A 27 -6.05 7.16 -12.60
N THR A 28 -5.94 5.94 -12.05
CA THR A 28 -6.64 5.58 -10.81
C THR A 28 -6.20 6.43 -9.63
N ALA A 29 -4.89 6.72 -9.52
CA ALA A 29 -4.38 7.58 -8.45
C ALA A 29 -4.95 9.01 -8.54
N VAL A 30 -5.02 9.58 -9.75
CA VAL A 30 -5.62 10.91 -9.96
C VAL A 30 -7.10 10.91 -9.59
N LEU A 31 -7.87 9.89 -9.97
CA LEU A 31 -9.28 9.78 -9.61
C LEU A 31 -9.49 9.70 -8.09
N VAL A 32 -8.67 8.91 -7.39
CA VAL A 32 -8.69 8.83 -5.92
C VAL A 32 -8.37 10.19 -5.30
N MET A 33 -7.34 10.88 -5.79
CA MET A 33 -6.98 12.22 -5.29
C MET A 33 -8.14 13.21 -5.44
N ILE A 34 -8.81 13.24 -6.59
CA ILE A 34 -9.98 14.10 -6.83
C ILE A 34 -11.10 13.78 -5.83
N PHE A 35 -11.40 12.50 -5.63
CA PHE A 35 -12.42 12.06 -4.68
C PHE A 35 -12.10 12.47 -3.23
N CYS A 36 -10.83 12.30 -2.81
CA CYS A 36 -10.38 12.69 -1.48
C CYS A 36 -10.44 14.21 -1.25
N PHE A 37 -10.21 15.02 -2.28
CA PHE A 37 -10.40 16.47 -2.20
C PHE A 37 -11.88 16.87 -2.16
N ALA A 38 -12.74 16.23 -2.96
CA ALA A 38 -14.16 16.53 -3.02
C ALA A 38 -14.89 16.26 -1.69
N THR A 39 -14.41 15.31 -0.88
CA THR A 39 -14.96 14.94 0.42
C THR A 39 -14.32 15.69 1.61
N GLY A 40 -13.58 16.77 1.34
CA GLY A 40 -12.70 17.43 2.30
C GLY A 40 -13.35 18.28 3.39
N THR A 41 -14.66 18.55 3.32
CA THR A 41 -15.35 19.48 4.24
C THR A 41 -16.47 18.77 5.02
N VAL A 42 -16.47 18.97 6.34
CA VAL A 42 -17.60 18.62 7.22
C VAL A 42 -18.16 19.90 7.80
N VAL A 43 -19.47 20.06 7.68
CA VAL A 43 -20.20 21.19 8.26
C VAL A 43 -20.59 20.81 9.68
N GLU A 44 -20.02 21.51 10.66
CA GLU A 44 -20.33 21.31 12.07
C GLU A 44 -21.22 22.46 12.57
N TYR A 45 -22.32 22.12 13.24
CA TYR A 45 -23.25 23.10 13.80
C TYR A 45 -22.99 23.20 15.31
N SER A 46 -22.34 24.27 15.76
CA SER A 46 -22.11 24.51 17.19
C SER A 46 -23.24 25.39 17.77
N PRO A 47 -23.86 25.02 18.90
CA PRO A 47 -24.88 25.85 19.53
C PRO A 47 -24.27 27.18 19.98
N TYR A 48 -24.93 28.28 19.64
CA TYR A 48 -24.58 29.64 20.03
C TYR A 48 -25.71 30.18 20.91
N THR A 49 -25.48 30.23 22.23
CA THR A 49 -26.44 30.81 23.17
C THR A 49 -26.35 32.33 23.12
N ILE A 50 -27.40 32.98 22.62
CA ILE A 50 -27.58 34.44 22.65
C ILE A 50 -28.39 34.78 23.91
N GLU A 51 -27.67 35.09 24.99
CA GLU A 51 -28.17 35.60 26.29
C GLU A 51 -29.24 34.78 27.05
N LYS A 52 -29.18 34.91 28.38
CA LYS A 52 -30.04 34.23 29.37
C LYS A 52 -31.48 34.76 29.31
N ASN A 53 -32.29 34.38 28.32
CA ASN A 53 -33.76 34.31 28.44
C ASN A 53 -34.51 33.89 27.15
N SER A 54 -33.81 33.57 26.07
CA SER A 54 -34.41 33.11 24.81
C SER A 54 -34.41 31.58 24.73
N THR A 55 -35.57 30.99 24.39
CA THR A 55 -35.71 29.54 24.12
C THR A 55 -35.18 29.14 22.75
N ASP A 56 -34.72 30.10 21.94
CA ASP A 56 -34.24 29.87 20.58
C ASP A 56 -32.76 29.50 20.58
N VAL A 57 -32.46 28.25 20.24
CA VAL A 57 -31.10 27.75 20.05
C VAL A 57 -30.63 28.10 18.64
N CYS A 58 -29.85 29.16 18.51
CA CYS A 58 -29.18 29.50 17.25
C CYS A 58 -27.93 28.61 17.07
N TYR A 59 -27.73 28.06 15.87
CA TYR A 59 -26.53 27.29 15.53
C TYR A 59 -25.58 28.12 14.66
N ARG A 60 -24.30 28.19 15.03
CA ARG A 60 -23.26 28.74 14.14
C ARG A 60 -22.73 27.62 13.25
N LYS A 61 -22.89 27.78 11.93
CA LYS A 61 -22.24 26.94 10.91
C LYS A 61 -20.72 27.18 10.98
N LYS A 62 -19.95 26.15 11.32
CA LYS A 62 -18.49 26.15 11.17
C LYS A 62 -18.11 25.08 10.15
N GLU A 63 -17.41 25.48 9.10
CA GLU A 63 -16.87 24.54 8.13
C GLU A 63 -15.51 24.05 8.62
N LYS A 64 -15.38 22.75 8.85
CA LYS A 64 -14.13 22.13 9.28
C LYS A 64 -13.59 21.27 8.14
N LEU A 65 -12.37 21.58 7.72
CA LEU A 65 -11.62 20.72 6.81
C LEU A 65 -11.23 19.45 7.56
N THR A 66 -11.62 18.28 7.07
CA THR A 66 -11.36 16.99 7.75
C THR A 66 -10.76 15.91 6.87
N PHE A 67 -10.65 16.13 5.55
CA PHE A 67 -9.97 15.26 4.56
C PHE A 67 -9.92 13.74 4.90
N PRO A 68 -11.08 13.10 5.20
CA PRO A 68 -11.10 11.71 5.68
C PRO A 68 -10.66 10.71 4.60
N GLY A 69 -10.91 11.03 3.33
CA GLY A 69 -10.48 10.22 2.19
C GLY A 69 -8.96 10.11 2.10
N PHE A 70 -8.23 11.21 2.32
CA PHE A 70 -6.77 11.22 2.30
C PHE A 70 -6.19 10.36 3.42
N PHE A 71 -6.77 10.47 4.62
CA PHE A 71 -6.32 9.72 5.77
C PHE A 71 -6.53 8.21 5.59
N THR A 72 -7.72 7.80 5.13
CA THR A 72 -8.04 6.39 4.87
C THR A 72 -7.21 5.81 3.73
N ALA A 73 -7.00 6.54 2.64
CA ALA A 73 -6.14 6.11 1.53
C ALA A 73 -4.68 5.91 1.98
N ALA A 74 -4.15 6.85 2.77
CA ALA A 74 -2.79 6.75 3.30
C ALA A 74 -2.61 5.53 4.22
N LEU A 75 -3.56 5.29 5.14
CA LEU A 75 -3.56 4.09 5.98
C LEU A 75 -3.71 2.80 5.17
N GLY A 76 -4.53 2.81 4.12
CA GLY A 76 -4.68 1.69 3.20
C GLY A 76 -3.36 1.33 2.51
N LEU A 77 -2.65 2.32 1.97
CA LEU A 77 -1.33 2.09 1.35
C LEU A 77 -0.30 1.55 2.36
N LEU A 78 -0.29 2.10 3.58
CA LEU A 78 0.58 1.60 4.65
C LEU A 78 0.23 0.15 5.02
N SER A 79 -1.06 -0.19 5.08
CA SER A 79 -1.51 -1.54 5.41
C SER A 79 -1.05 -2.59 4.40
N ILE A 80 -1.01 -2.24 3.10
CA ILE A 80 -0.48 -3.11 2.03
C ILE A 80 1.02 -3.35 2.24
N VAL A 81 1.79 -2.28 2.45
CA VAL A 81 3.25 -2.41 2.69
C VAL A 81 3.52 -3.26 3.92
N LEU A 82 2.84 -3.00 5.03
CA LEU A 82 2.99 -3.79 6.25
C LEU A 82 2.59 -5.26 6.03
N GLY A 83 1.50 -5.53 5.29
CA GLY A 83 1.10 -6.89 4.93
C GLY A 83 2.19 -7.63 4.15
N THR A 84 2.82 -6.97 3.17
CA THR A 84 3.95 -7.57 2.45
C THR A 84 5.18 -7.81 3.32
N LEU A 85 5.45 -6.93 4.29
CA LEU A 85 6.56 -7.12 5.23
C LEU A 85 6.28 -8.29 6.17
N VAL A 86 5.04 -8.45 6.64
CA VAL A 86 4.62 -9.59 7.45
C VAL A 86 4.75 -10.90 6.69
N ASP A 87 4.37 -10.95 5.41
CA ASP A 87 4.58 -12.12 4.56
C ASP A 87 6.08 -12.52 4.46
N ARG A 88 6.98 -11.54 4.36
CA ARG A 88 8.44 -11.80 4.41
C ARG A 88 8.91 -12.26 5.78
N LEU A 89 8.29 -11.79 6.85
CA LEU A 89 8.58 -12.26 8.21
C LEU A 89 8.12 -13.71 8.42
N SER A 90 7.01 -14.15 7.80
CA SER A 90 6.64 -15.56 7.82
C SER A 90 7.64 -16.44 7.09
N LEU A 91 8.19 -15.99 5.96
CA LEU A 91 9.26 -16.72 5.26
C LEU A 91 10.53 -16.86 6.13
N ILE A 92 10.84 -15.86 6.96
CA ILE A 92 11.93 -15.96 7.93
C ILE A 92 11.68 -17.08 8.94
N ALA A 93 10.43 -17.28 9.38
CA ALA A 93 10.10 -18.35 10.30
C ALA A 93 10.36 -19.73 9.68
N GLU A 94 10.02 -19.90 8.40
CA GLU A 94 10.27 -21.13 7.64
C GLU A 94 11.78 -21.34 7.41
N GLU A 95 12.49 -20.33 6.89
CA GLU A 95 13.92 -20.41 6.56
C GLU A 95 14.83 -20.52 7.80
N ARG A 96 14.30 -20.23 8.99
CA ARG A 96 15.04 -20.42 10.25
C ARG A 96 15.47 -21.87 10.46
N HIS A 97 14.69 -22.83 9.98
CA HIS A 97 15.02 -24.26 10.04
C HIS A 97 16.21 -24.62 9.15
N HIS A 98 16.42 -23.89 8.05
CA HIS A 98 17.50 -24.10 7.09
C HIS A 98 18.72 -23.19 7.33
N LEU A 99 18.77 -22.49 8.46
CA LEU A 99 19.82 -21.51 8.77
C LEU A 99 21.24 -22.08 8.65
N ARG A 100 21.46 -23.31 9.13
CA ARG A 100 22.77 -23.96 9.09
C ARG A 100 23.11 -24.53 7.71
N GLU A 101 22.13 -25.14 7.04
CA GLU A 101 22.31 -25.85 5.77
C GLU A 101 22.46 -24.89 4.59
N ARG A 102 21.56 -23.90 4.47
CA ARG A 102 21.47 -23.00 3.30
C ARG A 102 22.23 -21.69 3.50
N TYR A 103 22.36 -21.22 4.74
CA TYR A 103 22.95 -19.89 5.05
C TYR A 103 24.24 -19.95 5.88
N GLY A 104 24.78 -21.15 6.14
CA GLY A 104 26.02 -21.34 6.89
C GLY A 104 25.98 -20.77 8.32
N GLY A 105 24.80 -20.78 8.95
CA GLY A 105 24.58 -20.27 10.31
C GLY A 105 24.37 -18.75 10.42
N SER A 106 24.49 -17.99 9.32
CA SER A 106 24.40 -16.53 9.35
C SER A 106 22.95 -16.03 9.24
N ARG A 107 22.41 -15.48 10.34
CA ARG A 107 21.06 -14.88 10.36
C ARG A 107 20.92 -13.67 9.43
N VAL A 108 21.99 -12.89 9.29
CA VAL A 108 22.02 -11.71 8.41
C VAL A 108 21.87 -12.12 6.94
N LYS A 109 22.54 -13.19 6.51
CA LYS A 109 22.40 -13.71 5.15
C LYS A 109 20.99 -14.22 4.87
N MET A 110 20.38 -14.93 5.82
CA MET A 110 18.99 -15.40 5.72
C MET A 110 18.00 -14.24 5.59
N ILE A 111 18.08 -13.24 6.46
CA ILE A 111 17.20 -12.05 6.40
C ILE A 111 17.43 -11.31 5.09
N LYS A 112 18.67 -11.07 4.68
CA LYS A 112 18.98 -10.42 3.41
C LYS A 112 18.39 -11.16 2.20
N ALA A 113 18.39 -12.50 2.22
CA ALA A 113 17.78 -13.32 1.19
C ALA A 113 16.24 -13.21 1.19
N CYS A 114 15.61 -13.22 2.36
CA CYS A 114 14.15 -13.08 2.47
C CYS A 114 13.65 -11.71 1.95
N PHE A 115 14.48 -10.67 2.04
CA PHE A 115 14.16 -9.31 1.61
C PHE A 115 14.82 -8.88 0.29
N SER A 116 15.53 -9.77 -0.42
CA SER A 116 16.35 -9.39 -1.59
C SER A 116 15.53 -8.88 -2.78
N GLY A 117 14.25 -9.25 -2.86
CA GLY A 117 13.34 -8.79 -3.92
C GLY A 117 12.66 -7.45 -3.65
N ILE A 118 12.86 -6.84 -2.47
CA ILE A 118 12.18 -5.60 -2.09
C ILE A 118 13.02 -4.39 -2.48
N SER A 119 12.42 -3.52 -3.29
CA SER A 119 12.95 -2.19 -3.57
C SER A 119 12.68 -1.27 -2.38
N TRP A 120 13.67 -1.13 -1.50
CA TRP A 120 13.54 -0.34 -0.27
C TRP A 120 13.32 1.16 -0.50
N GLY A 121 13.82 1.73 -1.61
CA GLY A 121 13.61 3.15 -1.93
C GLY A 121 12.12 3.54 -2.01
N PRO A 122 11.32 2.89 -2.88
CA PRO A 122 9.88 3.07 -2.91
C PRO A 122 9.17 2.80 -1.58
N VAL A 123 9.58 1.76 -0.85
CA VAL A 123 8.97 1.43 0.46
C VAL A 123 9.18 2.55 1.47
N ILE A 124 10.42 3.02 1.62
CA ILE A 124 10.77 4.12 2.54
C ILE A 124 10.05 5.40 2.12
N SER A 125 10.01 5.70 0.82
CA SER A 125 9.28 6.86 0.29
C SER A 125 7.80 6.82 0.65
N LEU A 126 7.14 5.66 0.49
CA LEU A 126 5.72 5.52 0.78
C LEU A 126 5.41 5.60 2.28
N ILE A 127 6.24 5.00 3.13
CA ILE A 127 6.11 5.09 4.59
C ILE A 127 6.29 6.55 5.03
N SER A 128 7.32 7.23 4.52
CA SER A 128 7.63 8.61 4.86
C SER A 128 6.51 9.56 4.41
N LEU A 129 6.01 9.38 3.19
CA LEU A 129 4.89 10.15 2.65
C LEU A 129 3.63 9.96 3.50
N THR A 130 3.33 8.72 3.88
CA THR A 130 2.17 8.39 4.73
C THR A 130 2.30 9.05 6.10
N ALA A 131 3.47 8.98 6.73
CA ALA A 131 3.73 9.61 8.02
C ALA A 131 3.56 11.15 7.94
N VAL A 132 4.12 11.79 6.91
CA VAL A 132 3.97 13.23 6.68
C VAL A 132 2.51 13.61 6.48
N MET A 133 1.77 12.87 5.66
CA MET A 133 0.35 13.12 5.42
C MET A 133 -0.48 13.01 6.71
N VAL A 134 -0.23 11.97 7.51
CA VAL A 134 -0.90 11.80 8.81
C VAL A 134 -0.61 12.97 9.74
N VAL A 135 0.65 13.40 9.85
CA VAL A 135 1.05 14.54 10.70
C VAL A 135 0.38 15.84 10.23
N ILE A 136 0.39 16.11 8.93
CA ILE A 136 -0.25 17.31 8.34
C ILE A 136 -1.76 17.30 8.62
N ILE A 137 -2.43 16.16 8.44
CA ILE A 137 -3.87 16.04 8.68
C ILE A 137 -4.18 16.25 10.17
N ILE A 138 -3.41 15.67 11.08
CA ILE A 138 -3.60 15.88 12.52
C ILE A 138 -3.44 17.36 12.87
N PHE A 139 -2.41 18.02 12.32
CA PHE A 139 -2.16 19.44 12.55
C PHE A 139 -3.27 20.34 12.00
N LEU A 140 -3.74 20.09 10.77
CA LEU A 140 -4.78 20.91 10.11
C LEU A 140 -6.17 20.70 10.71
N THR A 141 -6.51 19.47 11.10
CA THR A 141 -7.84 19.13 11.60
C THR A 141 -7.99 19.41 13.11
N GLY A 142 -6.87 19.60 13.82
CA GLY A 142 -6.84 19.74 15.28
C GLY A 142 -7.51 18.57 15.99
N MET A 143 -7.71 17.44 15.31
CA MET A 143 -8.32 16.25 15.89
C MET A 143 -7.24 15.54 16.70
N PRO A 144 -7.40 15.48 18.02
CA PRO A 144 -6.47 14.76 18.82
C PRO A 144 -6.84 13.26 18.67
N TRP A 145 -5.82 12.43 18.45
CA TRP A 145 -5.85 10.97 18.60
C TRP A 145 -6.24 10.12 17.38
N PHE A 146 -5.37 9.11 17.19
CA PHE A 146 -5.59 7.94 16.37
C PHE A 146 -6.73 7.12 17.01
N GLU A 147 -7.95 7.26 16.52
CA GLU A 147 -9.07 6.46 16.99
C GLU A 147 -8.87 4.97 16.66
N LEU A 148 -9.34 4.08 17.55
CA LEU A 148 -9.29 2.62 17.35
C LEU A 148 -9.93 2.19 16.02
N ARG A 149 -10.92 2.93 15.51
CA ARG A 149 -11.54 2.69 14.19
C ARG A 149 -10.51 2.68 13.06
N TYR A 150 -9.39 3.39 13.21
CA TYR A 150 -8.35 3.45 12.20
C TYR A 150 -7.43 2.23 12.19
N LEU A 151 -7.34 1.50 13.31
CA LEU A 151 -6.63 0.22 13.35
C LEU A 151 -7.27 -0.84 12.45
N VAL A 152 -8.58 -0.75 12.21
CA VAL A 152 -9.30 -1.66 11.31
C VAL A 152 -8.70 -1.61 9.90
N TYR A 153 -8.33 -0.43 9.41
CA TYR A 153 -7.68 -0.30 8.09
C TYR A 153 -6.31 -0.98 8.09
N ILE A 154 -5.50 -0.80 9.14
CA ILE A 154 -4.19 -1.44 9.26
C ILE A 154 -4.34 -2.97 9.32
N PHE A 155 -5.19 -3.49 10.22
CA PHE A 155 -5.39 -4.92 10.37
C PHE A 155 -6.03 -5.57 9.14
N SER A 156 -6.88 -4.85 8.41
CA SER A 156 -7.44 -5.36 7.15
C SER A 156 -6.35 -5.63 6.11
N GLY A 157 -5.40 -4.71 5.91
CA GLY A 157 -4.33 -4.92 4.95
C GLY A 157 -3.22 -5.86 5.44
N VAL A 158 -2.95 -5.88 6.75
CA VAL A 158 -1.89 -6.73 7.33
C VAL A 158 -2.34 -8.18 7.50
N GLY A 159 -3.57 -8.41 7.96
CA GLY A 159 -4.09 -9.73 8.28
C GLY A 159 -4.90 -10.33 7.12
N VAL A 160 -5.94 -9.64 6.69
CA VAL A 160 -6.92 -10.20 5.73
C VAL A 160 -6.30 -10.33 4.34
N GLY A 161 -5.52 -9.34 3.89
CA GLY A 161 -4.89 -9.34 2.56
C GLY A 161 -3.98 -10.56 2.31
N PRO A 162 -2.89 -10.73 3.09
CA PRO A 162 -1.98 -11.87 2.93
C PRO A 162 -2.68 -13.21 3.12
N LEU A 163 -3.62 -13.30 4.07
CA LEU A 163 -4.39 -14.52 4.32
C LEU A 163 -5.24 -14.92 3.10
N ILE A 164 -5.94 -13.97 2.47
CA ILE A 164 -6.69 -14.22 1.22
C ILE A 164 -5.74 -14.64 0.10
N MET A 165 -4.60 -13.96 -0.06
CA MET A 165 -3.61 -14.29 -1.09
C MET A 165 -3.08 -15.72 -0.93
N GLN A 166 -2.82 -16.17 0.30
CA GLN A 166 -2.36 -17.52 0.59
C GLN A 166 -3.48 -18.55 0.39
N LEU A 167 -4.69 -18.30 0.90
CA LEU A 167 -5.84 -19.23 0.77
C LEU A 167 -6.28 -19.43 -0.68
N LEU A 168 -6.27 -18.38 -1.49
CA LEU A 168 -6.66 -18.43 -2.90
C LEU A 168 -5.48 -18.75 -3.83
N ASN A 169 -4.29 -18.99 -3.27
CA ASN A 169 -3.05 -19.24 -4.02
C ASN A 169 -2.74 -18.17 -5.09
N LEU A 170 -3.12 -16.92 -4.83
CA LEU A 170 -2.95 -15.79 -5.74
C LEU A 170 -1.50 -15.31 -5.83
N ASN A 171 -0.62 -15.84 -4.97
CA ASN A 171 0.81 -15.55 -4.98
C ASN A 171 1.58 -16.37 -6.04
N THR A 172 0.88 -17.25 -6.77
CA THR A 172 1.49 -18.02 -7.87
C THR A 172 1.82 -17.11 -9.04
N GLN A 173 3.08 -17.18 -9.48
CA GLN A 173 3.51 -16.48 -10.68
C GLN A 173 2.98 -17.20 -11.92
N SER A 174 2.42 -16.43 -12.86
CA SER A 174 2.01 -16.99 -14.16
C SER A 174 3.22 -17.50 -14.95
N GLU A 175 3.00 -18.48 -15.83
CA GLU A 175 4.04 -19.02 -16.72
C GLU A 175 4.73 -17.94 -17.57
N VAL A 176 3.99 -16.88 -17.93
CA VAL A 176 4.52 -15.72 -18.66
C VAL A 176 5.52 -14.94 -17.81
N HIS A 177 5.31 -14.84 -16.51
CA HIS A 177 6.23 -14.14 -15.61
C HIS A 177 7.46 -14.99 -15.29
N ILE A 178 7.28 -16.31 -15.13
CA ILE A 178 8.38 -17.25 -14.91
C ILE A 178 9.32 -17.27 -16.13
N SER A 179 8.77 -17.30 -17.35
CA SER A 179 9.58 -17.23 -18.58
C SER A 179 10.37 -15.92 -18.70
N GLU A 180 9.80 -14.79 -18.27
CA GLU A 180 10.53 -13.50 -18.23
C GLU A 180 11.72 -13.55 -17.27
N ILE A 181 11.55 -14.12 -16.07
CA ILE A 181 12.63 -14.26 -15.07
C ILE A 181 13.74 -15.19 -15.58
N LEU A 182 13.38 -16.22 -16.35
CA LEU A 182 14.35 -17.14 -16.95
C LEU A 182 15.11 -16.46 -18.10
N GLU A 183 14.40 -15.74 -18.98
CA GLU A 183 15.00 -14.94 -20.07
C GLU A 183 15.95 -13.83 -19.56
N GLU A 184 15.70 -13.23 -18.38
CA GLU A 184 16.59 -12.22 -17.79
C GLU A 184 17.87 -12.80 -17.15
N LYS A 185 17.92 -14.10 -16.88
CA LYS A 185 19.04 -14.78 -16.23
C LYS A 185 20.00 -15.48 -17.20
N GLU A 186 19.58 -15.67 -18.45
CA GLU A 186 20.42 -16.14 -19.56
C GLU A 186 21.27 -15.00 -20.15
#